data_AF-A0A0C3L2G1-F1
#
_entry.id   AF-A0A0C3L2G1-F1
#
_cell.length_a   1.000
_cell.length_b   1.000
_cell.length_c   1.000
_cell.angle_alpha   90.00
_cell.angle_beta   90.00
_cell.angle_gamma   90.00
#
_symmetry.space_group_name_H-M   'P 1'
#
loop_
_entity.id
_entity.type
_entity.pdbx_description
1 polymer ?
#
loop_
_entity_poly.entity_id
_entity_poly.type
_entity_poly.pdbx_seq_one_letter_code
_entity_poly.pdbx_strand_id
1 'polypeptide(L)'
;RYGASLRKQVKKMDITQHARYTCTFCGKDSVKWTHVGIWHCKACKKTIARGAWNMSITGAATVQRFVSYLRIAVLRPACHTILQHHPASMRPCSSVEKHDSCRKSLLLLIFIFILILISQDEIQSMQCHISHPFSEGMWCPWLFLYVPSADPVGSEHAKYPRCP
;
A
#
# COMPACT_ATOMS: atom_id res chain seq x y z
N ARG A 1 -17.18 -38.25 19.29
CA ARG A 1 -17.11 -37.99 17.83
C ARG A 1 -15.85 -37.20 17.46
N TYR A 2 -15.38 -37.31 16.21
CA TYR A 2 -14.29 -36.54 15.55
C TYR A 2 -12.82 -36.76 16.02
N GLY A 3 -12.54 -37.69 16.93
CA GLY A 3 -11.15 -37.99 17.34
C GLY A 3 -10.50 -36.95 18.27
N ALA A 4 -9.51 -37.37 19.06
CA ALA A 4 -8.92 -36.52 20.11
C ALA A 4 -8.07 -35.36 19.55
N SER A 5 -7.34 -35.58 18.45
CA SER A 5 -6.47 -34.57 17.84
C SER A 5 -7.26 -33.34 17.35
N LEU A 6 -8.32 -33.56 16.57
CA LEU A 6 -9.15 -32.47 16.04
C LEU A 6 -9.81 -31.65 17.16
N ARG A 7 -10.28 -32.31 18.23
CA ARG A 7 -10.85 -31.61 19.39
C ARG A 7 -9.82 -30.72 20.11
N LYS A 8 -8.56 -31.14 20.22
CA LYS A 8 -7.49 -30.31 20.81
C LYS A 8 -7.24 -29.05 19.98
N GLN A 9 -7.22 -29.16 18.65
CA GLN A 9 -7.03 -28.01 17.76
C GLN A 9 -8.22 -27.04 17.82
N VAL A 10 -9.45 -27.55 17.73
CA VAL A 10 -10.67 -26.73 17.87
C VAL A 10 -10.71 -26.05 19.23
N LYS A 11 -10.36 -26.77 20.31
CA LYS A 11 -10.37 -26.17 21.64
C LYS A 11 -9.40 -25.00 21.77
N LYS A 12 -8.23 -25.07 21.11
CA LYS A 12 -7.27 -23.96 21.07
C LYS A 12 -7.89 -22.72 20.41
N MET A 13 -8.55 -22.89 19.26
CA MET A 13 -9.21 -21.78 18.54
C MET A 13 -10.39 -21.20 19.32
N ASP A 14 -11.17 -22.06 19.96
CA ASP A 14 -12.31 -21.71 20.82
C ASP A 14 -11.86 -20.87 22.04
N ILE A 15 -10.72 -21.21 22.64
CA ILE A 15 -10.16 -20.42 23.74
C ILE A 15 -9.69 -19.04 23.24
N THR A 16 -8.97 -18.99 22.11
CA THR A 16 -8.39 -17.72 21.63
C THR A 16 -9.46 -16.74 21.15
N GLN A 17 -10.52 -17.21 20.50
CA GLN A 17 -11.61 -16.33 20.04
C GLN A 17 -12.42 -15.73 21.21
N HIS A 18 -12.57 -16.46 22.32
CA HIS A 18 -13.31 -16.01 23.49
C HIS A 18 -12.45 -15.17 24.46
N ALA A 19 -11.13 -15.17 24.28
CA ALA A 19 -10.22 -14.37 25.07
C ALA A 19 -10.42 -12.86 24.87
N ARG A 20 -10.05 -12.09 25.88
CA ARG A 20 -9.95 -10.62 25.79
C ARG A 20 -8.49 -10.24 25.58
N TYR A 21 -8.27 -9.20 24.77
CA TYR A 21 -6.94 -8.72 24.43
C TYR A 21 -6.75 -7.25 24.78
N THR A 22 -5.50 -6.89 25.05
CA THR A 22 -5.05 -5.50 25.23
C THR A 22 -5.25 -4.69 23.96
N CYS A 23 -5.92 -3.55 24.06
CA CYS A 23 -6.06 -2.63 22.94
C CYS A 23 -4.79 -1.77 22.79
N THR A 24 -4.20 -1.75 21.59
CA THR A 24 -3.04 -0.89 21.29
C THR A 24 -3.37 0.61 21.27
N PHE A 25 -4.65 0.98 21.21
CA PHE A 25 -5.08 2.38 21.17
C PHE A 25 -5.38 2.94 22.57
N CYS A 26 -6.04 2.17 23.43
CA CYS A 26 -6.50 2.64 24.74
C CYS A 26 -5.86 1.93 25.93
N GLY A 27 -4.99 0.93 25.70
CA GLY A 27 -4.29 0.17 26.73
C GLY A 27 -5.15 -0.79 27.56
N LYS A 28 -6.48 -0.81 27.36
CA LYS A 28 -7.43 -1.63 28.15
C LYS A 28 -7.70 -2.99 27.51
N ASP A 29 -7.90 -4.01 28.36
CA ASP A 29 -8.29 -5.39 27.99
C ASP A 29 -9.76 -5.52 27.60
N SER A 30 -10.16 -4.75 26.60
CA SER A 30 -11.56 -4.62 26.19
C SER A 30 -11.83 -5.10 24.77
N VAL A 31 -10.81 -5.58 24.05
CA VAL A 31 -10.97 -6.06 22.69
C VAL A 31 -11.58 -7.46 22.69
N LYS A 32 -12.61 -7.64 21.89
CA LYS A 32 -13.29 -8.91 21.67
C LYS A 32 -13.38 -9.21 20.18
N TRP A 33 -13.28 -10.49 19.82
CA TRP A 33 -13.59 -10.98 18.49
C TRP A 33 -15.08 -10.79 18.17
N THR A 34 -15.40 -10.26 16.99
CA THR A 34 -16.79 -10.11 16.52
C THR A 34 -17.05 -10.97 15.30
N HIS A 35 -16.19 -10.87 14.29
CA HIS A 35 -16.25 -11.66 13.07
C HIS A 35 -14.83 -12.11 12.70
N VAL A 36 -14.71 -13.06 11.78
CA VAL A 36 -13.42 -13.55 11.30
C VAL A 36 -12.56 -12.37 10.82
N GLY A 37 -11.39 -12.17 11.45
CA GLY A 37 -10.45 -11.10 11.10
C GLY A 37 -10.83 -9.71 11.62
N ILE A 38 -12.00 -9.55 12.24
CA ILE A 38 -12.51 -8.27 12.75
C ILE A 38 -12.62 -8.31 14.27
N TRP A 39 -11.98 -7.36 14.92
CA TRP A 39 -11.92 -7.25 16.37
C TRP A 39 -12.46 -5.89 16.81
N HIS A 40 -13.31 -5.88 17.83
CA HIS A 40 -13.93 -4.65 18.33
C HIS A 40 -13.52 -4.37 19.77
N CYS A 41 -13.03 -3.15 20.00
CA CYS A 41 -12.67 -2.62 21.32
C CYS A 41 -13.90 -2.03 22.01
N LYS A 42 -14.37 -2.60 23.13
CA LYS A 42 -15.53 -2.02 23.85
C LYS A 42 -15.24 -0.65 24.47
N ALA A 43 -14.03 -0.41 24.97
CA ALA A 43 -13.71 0.86 25.64
C ALA A 43 -13.52 2.03 24.68
N CYS A 44 -12.89 1.77 23.53
CA CYS A 44 -12.51 2.81 22.56
C CYS A 44 -13.38 2.83 21.31
N LYS A 45 -14.30 1.87 21.15
CA LYS A 45 -15.20 1.71 20.01
C LYS A 45 -14.49 1.63 18.65
N LYS A 46 -13.19 1.32 18.64
CA LYS A 46 -12.41 1.11 17.41
C LYS A 46 -12.52 -0.35 16.96
N THR A 47 -12.74 -0.52 15.66
CA THR A 47 -12.69 -1.80 14.96
C THR A 47 -11.28 -1.99 14.40
N ILE A 48 -10.72 -3.19 14.57
CA ILE A 48 -9.33 -3.50 14.26
C ILE A 48 -9.31 -4.75 13.37
N ALA A 49 -8.69 -4.62 12.19
CA ALA A 49 -8.45 -5.75 11.30
C ALA A 49 -7.17 -6.50 11.72
N ARG A 50 -7.31 -7.78 12.08
CA ARG A 50 -6.25 -8.65 12.59
C ARG A 50 -6.47 -10.09 12.11
N GLY A 51 -5.83 -11.07 12.75
CA GLY A 51 -5.98 -12.46 12.38
C GLY A 51 -7.37 -13.03 12.66
N ALA A 52 -7.67 -14.17 12.03
CA ALA A 52 -8.95 -14.86 12.13
C ALA A 52 -9.32 -15.21 13.59
N TRP A 53 -8.40 -15.85 14.32
CA TRP A 53 -8.64 -16.34 15.69
C TRP A 53 -7.65 -15.77 16.72
N ASN A 54 -6.56 -15.16 16.25
CA ASN A 54 -5.50 -14.59 17.07
C ASN A 54 -5.38 -13.09 16.80
N MET A 55 -5.29 -12.32 17.87
CA MET A 55 -5.10 -10.86 17.81
C MET A 55 -3.77 -10.47 17.14
N SER A 56 -2.70 -11.23 17.32
CA SER A 56 -1.42 -11.04 16.64
C SER A 56 -1.05 -12.31 15.89
N ILE A 57 -0.66 -12.14 14.61
CA ILE A 57 -0.07 -13.21 13.81
C ILE A 57 1.43 -12.89 13.68
N THR A 58 2.28 -13.89 13.93
CA THR A 58 3.74 -13.76 13.79
C THR A 58 4.14 -13.28 12.39
N GLY A 59 3.55 -13.86 11.33
CA GLY A 59 3.83 -13.45 9.95
C GLY A 59 3.51 -11.97 9.69
N ALA A 60 2.38 -11.47 10.22
CA ALA A 60 2.04 -10.06 10.10
C ALA A 60 3.06 -9.17 10.82
N ALA A 61 3.52 -9.55 12.02
CA ALA A 61 4.56 -8.81 12.74
C ALA A 61 5.87 -8.74 11.95
N THR A 62 6.26 -9.82 11.27
CA THR A 62 7.44 -9.86 10.41
C THR A 62 7.29 -8.93 9.20
N VAL A 63 6.14 -8.96 8.51
CA VAL A 63 5.86 -8.05 7.38
C VAL A 63 5.90 -6.59 7.83
N GLN A 64 5.30 -6.26 8.97
CA GLN A 64 5.32 -4.89 9.51
C GLN A 64 6.75 -4.41 9.81
N ARG A 65 7.62 -5.31 10.30
CA ARG A 65 9.04 -5.01 10.48
C ARG A 65 9.74 -4.76 9.16
N PHE A 66 9.61 -5.66 8.18
CA PHE A 66 10.22 -5.48 6.86
C PHE A 66 9.78 -4.18 6.17
N VAL A 67 8.48 -3.87 6.19
CA VAL A 67 7.98 -2.63 5.61
C VAL A 67 8.55 -1.40 6.34
N SER A 68 8.69 -1.47 7.67
CA SER A 68 9.32 -0.40 8.45
C SER A 68 10.80 -0.21 8.09
N TYR A 69 11.54 -1.31 7.91
CA TYR A 69 12.93 -1.26 7.43
C TYR A 69 13.03 -0.67 6.02
N LEU A 70 12.20 -1.11 5.07
CA LEU A 70 12.20 -0.60 3.70
C LEU A 70 11.88 0.90 3.65
N ARG A 71 10.96 1.39 4.49
CA ARG A 71 10.66 2.82 4.60
C ARG A 71 11.87 3.64 5.06
N ILE A 72 12.68 3.11 5.96
CA ILE A 72 13.89 3.78 6.45
C ILE A 72 15.04 3.67 5.44
N ALA A 73 15.25 2.48 4.86
CA ALA A 73 16.40 2.19 4.02
C ALA A 73 16.26 2.73 2.58
N VAL A 74 15.06 2.76 2.00
CA VAL A 74 14.86 3.08 0.58
C VAL A 74 14.21 4.45 0.39
N LEU A 75 13.14 4.76 1.14
CA LEU A 75 12.37 5.99 0.93
C LEU A 75 13.00 7.22 1.62
N ARG A 76 13.70 7.04 2.74
CA ARG A 76 14.33 8.14 3.48
C ARG A 76 15.57 8.74 2.78
N PRO A 77 16.51 7.96 2.22
CA PRO A 77 17.68 8.54 1.55
C PRO A 77 17.34 9.36 0.29
N ALA A 78 16.26 9.02 -0.43
CA ALA A 78 15.78 9.82 -1.56
C ALA A 78 15.41 11.28 -1.17
N CYS A 79 14.95 11.49 0.06
CA CYS A 79 14.64 12.83 0.59
C CYS A 79 15.90 13.57 1.07
N HIS A 80 16.91 12.85 1.57
CA HIS A 80 18.16 13.46 2.04
C HIS A 80 19.01 14.02 0.90
N THR A 81 19.02 13.37 -0.28
CA THR A 81 19.75 13.88 -1.46
C THR A 81 19.11 15.14 -2.04
N ILE A 82 17.78 15.30 -1.97
CA ILE A 82 17.08 16.52 -2.43
C ILE A 82 17.40 17.73 -1.53
N LEU A 83 17.60 17.51 -0.23
CA LEU A 83 17.90 18.59 0.74
C LEU A 83 19.31 19.17 0.63
N GLN A 84 20.24 18.48 -0.04
CA GLN A 84 21.61 18.98 -0.22
C GLN A 84 21.75 20.02 -1.36
N HIS A 85 20.77 20.12 -2.26
CA HIS A 85 20.81 21.05 -3.39
C HIS A 85 20.03 22.38 -3.17
N HIS A 86 19.33 22.56 -2.04
CA HIS A 86 18.64 23.81 -1.71
C HIS A 86 18.72 24.15 -0.20
N PRO A 87 19.79 24.82 0.28
CA PRO A 87 20.01 25.07 1.70
C PRO A 87 19.19 26.24 2.31
N ALA A 88 18.44 27.03 1.52
CA ALA A 88 17.93 28.32 2.00
C ALA A 88 16.40 28.47 2.12
N SER A 89 15.60 27.41 1.99
CA SER A 89 14.22 27.45 2.47
C SER A 89 13.64 26.05 2.62
N MET A 90 13.56 25.52 3.85
CA MET A 90 12.37 24.77 4.27
C MET A 90 12.37 24.47 5.76
N ARG A 91 11.26 24.89 6.39
CA ARG A 91 10.76 24.32 7.65
C ARG A 91 10.50 22.82 7.44
N PRO A 92 10.60 21.98 8.47
CA PRO A 92 10.29 20.56 8.34
C PRO A 92 8.85 20.39 7.86
N CYS A 93 8.66 19.86 6.65
CA CYS A 93 7.34 19.61 6.08
C CYS A 93 6.74 18.38 6.78
N SER A 94 6.04 18.59 7.90
CA SER A 94 5.27 17.56 8.60
C SER A 94 3.89 17.34 7.97
N SER A 95 3.82 17.14 6.65
CA SER A 95 2.54 16.92 5.96
C SER A 95 2.66 15.89 4.83
N VAL A 96 2.09 14.72 5.10
CA VAL A 96 1.75 13.64 4.14
C VAL A 96 0.56 14.09 3.27
N GLU A 97 0.61 15.30 2.70
CA GLU A 97 -0.47 15.85 1.86
C GLU A 97 0.03 16.32 0.48
N LYS A 98 1.34 16.30 0.21
CA LYS A 98 1.88 16.77 -1.08
C LYS A 98 2.07 15.68 -2.15
N HIS A 99 1.61 14.44 -1.91
CA HIS A 99 1.78 13.35 -2.89
C HIS A 99 0.78 13.39 -4.05
N ASP A 100 -0.36 14.07 -3.92
CA ASP A 100 -1.37 14.17 -4.99
C ASP A 100 -1.17 15.35 -5.93
N SER A 101 -0.44 16.40 -5.52
CA SER A 101 -0.17 17.54 -6.39
C SER A 101 0.93 17.26 -7.42
N CYS A 102 1.90 16.39 -7.09
CA CYS A 102 3.00 16.05 -8.00
C CYS A 102 2.56 15.09 -9.12
N ARG A 103 1.62 14.18 -8.82
CA ARG A 103 1.09 13.21 -9.80
C ARG A 103 0.25 13.87 -10.89
N LYS A 104 -0.53 14.91 -10.55
CA LYS A 104 -1.32 15.70 -11.51
C LYS A 104 -0.43 16.52 -12.46
N SER A 105 0.67 17.08 -11.96
CA SER A 105 1.62 17.83 -12.80
C SER A 105 2.32 16.93 -13.81
N LEU A 106 2.76 15.73 -13.39
CA LEU A 106 3.41 14.77 -14.29
C LEU A 106 2.44 14.21 -15.36
N LEU A 107 1.18 13.93 -15.00
CA LEU A 107 0.17 13.47 -15.95
C LEU A 107 -0.19 14.54 -16.99
N LEU A 108 -0.25 15.82 -16.60
CA LEU A 108 -0.47 16.92 -17.55
C LEU A 108 0.69 17.06 -18.54
N LEU A 109 1.94 16.93 -18.08
CA LEU A 109 3.11 16.97 -18.97
C LEU A 109 3.16 15.79 -19.94
N ILE A 110 2.81 14.57 -19.48
CA ILE A 110 2.70 13.40 -20.35
C ILE A 110 1.60 13.58 -21.40
N PHE A 111 0.45 14.14 -21.02
CA PHE A 111 -0.67 14.38 -21.95
C PHE A 111 -0.32 15.43 -23.01
N ILE A 112 0.35 16.52 -22.63
CA ILE A 112 0.84 17.54 -23.56
C ILE A 112 1.87 16.95 -24.53
N PHE A 113 2.78 16.11 -24.06
CA PHE A 113 3.79 15.47 -24.92
C PHE A 113 3.16 14.51 -25.93
N ILE A 114 2.16 13.72 -25.53
CA ILE A 114 1.41 12.84 -26.44
C ILE A 114 0.64 13.64 -27.49
N LEU A 115 0.01 14.76 -27.14
CA LEU A 115 -0.68 15.62 -28.11
C LEU A 115 0.30 16.23 -29.12
N ILE A 116 1.49 16.64 -28.68
CA ILE A 116 2.53 17.16 -29.57
C ILE A 116 3.02 16.07 -30.54
N LEU A 117 3.21 14.83 -30.05
CA LEU A 117 3.62 13.69 -30.91
C LEU A 117 2.55 13.34 -31.96
N ILE A 118 1.26 13.32 -31.58
CA ILE A 118 0.17 13.06 -32.53
C ILE A 118 0.08 14.18 -33.60
N SER A 119 0.40 15.43 -33.24
CA SER A 119 0.46 16.53 -34.23
C SER A 119 1.70 16.52 -35.12
N GLN A 120 2.76 15.78 -34.78
CA GLN A 120 3.93 15.60 -35.65
C GLN A 120 3.74 14.46 -36.67
N ASP A 121 2.91 13.46 -36.36
CA ASP A 121 2.53 12.39 -37.30
C ASP A 121 1.69 12.91 -38.50
N GLU A 122 1.05 14.08 -38.39
CA GLU A 122 0.27 14.64 -39.51
C GLU A 122 1.14 15.27 -40.63
N ILE A 123 2.41 15.63 -40.36
CA ILE A 123 3.28 16.29 -41.35
C ILE A 123 4.10 15.29 -42.21
N GLN A 124 4.28 14.03 -41.78
CA GLN A 124 5.04 13.03 -42.56
C GLN A 124 4.18 12.14 -43.49
N SER A 125 2.85 12.17 -43.40
CA SER A 125 1.97 11.34 -44.25
C SER A 125 1.90 11.77 -45.73
N MET A 126 2.50 12.89 -46.13
CA MET A 126 2.53 13.36 -47.54
C MET A 126 3.76 12.92 -48.36
N GLN A 127 4.71 12.12 -47.83
CA GLN A 127 5.94 11.78 -48.58
C GLN A 127 6.27 10.29 -48.74
N CYS A 128 5.49 9.34 -48.24
CA CYS A 128 5.81 7.92 -48.38
C CYS A 128 4.90 7.18 -49.36
N HIS A 129 4.84 7.68 -50.61
CA HIS A 129 4.55 6.86 -51.78
C HIS A 129 5.88 6.69 -52.52
N ILE A 130 6.58 5.58 -52.28
CA ILE A 130 7.52 4.86 -53.18
C ILE A 130 8.30 3.82 -52.35
N SER A 131 8.30 2.58 -52.86
CA SER A 131 9.12 1.40 -52.51
C SER A 131 8.82 0.55 -51.25
N HIS A 132 8.16 -0.59 -51.54
CA HIS A 132 8.13 -1.90 -50.86
C HIS A 132 9.50 -2.44 -50.37
N PRO A 133 9.62 -3.72 -49.89
CA PRO A 133 8.88 -4.50 -48.88
C PRO A 133 9.86 -5.17 -47.87
N PHE A 134 9.45 -5.50 -46.64
CA PHE A 134 10.15 -6.57 -45.90
C PHE A 134 9.29 -7.21 -44.81
N SER A 135 9.54 -8.50 -44.64
CA SER A 135 8.79 -9.56 -44.00
C SER A 135 8.92 -9.63 -42.48
N GLU A 136 8.01 -10.40 -41.87
CA GLU A 136 8.11 -11.08 -40.55
C GLU A 136 8.08 -10.15 -39.31
N GLY A 137 7.15 -10.25 -38.37
CA GLY A 137 6.50 -11.44 -37.85
C GLY A 137 7.16 -11.87 -36.54
N MET A 138 7.00 -11.12 -35.45
CA MET A 138 7.12 -11.69 -34.09
C MET A 138 6.47 -10.80 -33.03
N TRP A 139 5.52 -11.42 -32.33
CA TRP A 139 4.60 -10.85 -31.38
C TRP A 139 5.28 -10.67 -30.01
N CYS A 140 5.23 -9.46 -29.45
CA CYS A 140 5.61 -9.19 -28.07
C CYS A 140 4.46 -9.55 -27.11
N PRO A 141 4.64 -10.52 -26.20
CA PRO A 141 3.64 -10.89 -25.20
C PRO A 141 3.83 -10.05 -23.94
N TRP A 142 3.29 -8.83 -23.92
CA TRP A 142 3.32 -7.94 -22.75
C TRP A 142 1.94 -7.44 -22.30
N LEU A 143 0.86 -8.07 -22.80
CA LEU A 143 -0.51 -7.71 -22.45
C LEU A 143 -1.20 -8.81 -21.64
N PHE A 144 -0.68 -9.12 -20.45
CA PHE A 144 -1.49 -9.71 -19.39
C PHE A 144 -0.88 -9.32 -18.05
N LEU A 145 -1.48 -8.31 -17.42
CA LEU A 145 -1.59 -8.04 -15.98
C LEU A 145 -1.71 -6.51 -15.74
N TYR A 146 -2.82 -5.94 -16.19
CA TYR A 146 -3.35 -4.69 -15.62
C TYR A 146 -4.76 -4.99 -15.09
N VAL A 147 -4.84 -5.31 -13.80
CA VAL A 147 -6.10 -5.29 -13.04
C VAL A 147 -5.94 -4.22 -11.95
N PRO A 148 -6.59 -3.06 -12.07
CA PRO A 148 -6.65 -2.07 -11.02
C PRO A 148 -7.89 -2.35 -10.15
N SER A 149 -7.68 -2.70 -8.89
CA SER A 149 -8.75 -2.65 -7.88
C SER A 149 -8.55 -1.41 -7.01
N ALA A 150 -9.46 -0.45 -7.17
CA ALA A 150 -9.86 0.51 -6.15
C ALA A 150 -10.27 -0.25 -4.87
N ASP A 151 -10.00 0.25 -3.67
CA ASP A 151 -10.88 1.23 -3.01
C ASP A 151 -10.16 2.20 -2.05
N PRO A 152 -10.76 3.38 -1.79
CA PRO A 152 -10.34 4.35 -0.77
C PRO A 152 -11.01 4.07 0.60
N VAL A 153 -10.48 4.67 1.68
CA VAL A 153 -11.22 5.33 2.79
C VAL A 153 -10.27 5.53 4.00
N GLY A 154 -10.20 6.79 4.45
CA GLY A 154 -10.12 7.10 5.89
C GLY A 154 -8.73 7.29 6.48
N SER A 155 -8.19 8.49 6.32
CA SER A 155 -7.13 9.08 7.13
C SER A 155 -7.52 9.22 8.61
N GLU A 156 -6.66 8.75 9.52
CA GLU A 156 -6.45 9.43 10.81
C GLU A 156 -5.11 9.03 11.43
N HIS A 157 -4.38 10.05 11.86
CA HIS A 157 -2.99 10.00 12.32
C HIS A 157 -2.75 9.03 13.48
N ALA A 158 -1.93 8.01 13.27
CA ALA A 158 -1.34 7.21 14.34
C ALA A 158 0.03 7.78 14.75
N LYS A 159 0.06 8.58 15.81
CA LYS A 159 1.27 8.82 16.61
C LYS A 159 1.67 7.49 17.26
N TYR A 160 2.76 6.89 16.80
CA TYR A 160 3.36 5.76 17.50
C TYR A 160 4.20 6.25 18.68
N PRO A 161 4.10 5.64 19.87
CA PRO A 161 5.05 5.89 20.95
C PRO A 161 6.42 5.32 20.55
N ARG A 162 7.47 6.12 20.79
CA ARG A 162 8.85 5.62 20.82
C ARG A 162 8.98 4.69 22.03
N CYS A 163 9.48 3.48 21.81
CA CYS A 163 9.95 2.59 22.87
C CYS A 163 11.28 3.13 23.45
N PRO A 164 11.61 2.80 24.72
CA PRO A 164 12.67 3.42 25.50
C PRO A 164 14.06 3.28 24.89
#